data_AF-A0A9P7D1U1-F1
#
_entry.id   AF-A0A9P7D1U1-F1
#
_cell.length_a   1.000
_cell.length_b   1.000
_cell.length_c   1.000
_cell.angle_alpha   90.00
_cell.angle_beta   90.00
_cell.angle_gamma   90.00
#
_symmetry.space_group_name_H-M   'P 1'
#
loop_
_entity.id
_entity.type
_entity.pdbx_description
1 polymer ?
#
loop_
_entity_poly.entity_id
_entity_poly.type
_entity_poly.pdbx_seq_one_letter_code
_entity_poly.pdbx_strand_id
1 'polypeptide(L)'
;MIIHVPFAQNVRVTSILLKLGRGDTTPRHLRAYANHPNIIDFSDAENTKPHFRISLLDPGETYGVVEYPVKAAAFTNVRSLSLYFRESVRISRIYYLGFKGDVLKEGTHKDSEAPAVDAPRIDRLAQE
;
A
#
# COMPACT_ATOMS: atom_id res chain seq x y z
N MET A 1 17.27 4.66 7.97
CA MET A 1 16.78 5.58 6.90
C MET A 1 15.26 5.43 6.78
N ILE A 2 14.52 6.53 6.63
CA ILE A 2 13.06 6.50 6.42
C ILE A 2 12.75 7.09 5.04
N ILE A 3 11.85 6.46 4.29
CA ILE A 3 11.31 6.95 3.02
C ILE A 3 9.79 7.03 3.16
N HIS A 4 9.21 8.20 2.92
CA HIS A 4 7.77 8.41 2.92
C HIS A 4 7.26 8.59 1.49
N VAL A 5 6.25 7.81 1.13
CA VAL A 5 5.65 7.81 -0.22
C VAL A 5 4.15 8.09 -0.09
N PRO A 6 3.70 9.32 -0.42
CA PRO A 6 2.29 9.58 -0.62
C PRO A 6 1.85 9.10 -2.00
N PHE A 7 0.70 8.46 -2.09
CA PHE A 7 0.05 8.10 -3.36
C PHE A 7 -0.98 9.18 -3.74
N ALA A 8 -1.07 9.50 -5.03
CA ALA A 8 -2.03 10.48 -5.53
C ALA A 8 -3.48 9.97 -5.49
N GLN A 9 -3.66 8.65 -5.52
CA GLN A 9 -4.94 7.96 -5.40
C GLN A 9 -4.78 6.80 -4.43
N ASN A 10 -5.88 6.28 -3.92
CA ASN A 10 -5.84 5.10 -3.06
C ASN A 10 -5.44 3.87 -3.88
N VAL A 11 -4.45 3.14 -3.38
CA VAL A 11 -3.90 1.96 -4.06
C VAL A 11 -3.93 0.73 -3.16
N ARG A 12 -4.04 -0.44 -3.78
CA ARG A 12 -3.77 -1.71 -3.15
C ARG A 12 -2.35 -2.10 -3.48
N VAL A 13 -1.48 -2.15 -2.49
CA VAL A 13 -0.10 -2.59 -2.67
C VAL A 13 -0.04 -4.10 -2.44
N THR A 14 0.50 -4.84 -3.42
CA THR A 14 0.65 -6.30 -3.36
C THR A 14 2.09 -6.71 -3.08
N SER A 15 3.07 -5.93 -3.55
CA SER A 15 4.48 -6.18 -3.29
C SER A 15 5.30 -4.90 -3.23
N ILE A 16 6.38 -4.94 -2.44
CA ILE A 16 7.44 -3.93 -2.42
C ILE A 16 8.63 -4.51 -3.18
N LEU A 17 9.15 -3.77 -4.15
CA LEU A 17 10.29 -4.15 -4.99
C LEU A 17 11.53 -3.38 -4.54
N LEU A 18 12.63 -4.08 -4.27
CA LEU A 18 13.86 -3.47 -3.77
C LEU A 18 15.10 -3.98 -4.52
N LYS A 19 16.00 -3.06 -4.87
CA LYS A 19 17.40 -3.37 -5.21
C LYS A 19 18.29 -2.62 -4.24
N LEU A 20 18.99 -3.35 -3.38
CA LEU A 20 19.80 -2.80 -2.30
C LEU A 20 21.28 -2.77 -2.64
N GLY A 21 22.05 -2.00 -1.85
CA GLY A 21 23.50 -2.11 -1.76
C GLY A 21 23.96 -3.52 -1.41
N ARG A 22 25.27 -3.79 -1.53
CA ARG A 22 25.88 -5.06 -1.15
C ARG A 22 26.71 -4.90 0.13
N GLY A 23 26.88 -6.00 0.86
CA GLY A 23 27.72 -6.07 2.06
C GLY A 23 27.35 -5.02 3.09
N ASP A 24 28.30 -4.18 3.47
CA ASP A 24 28.17 -3.16 4.52
C ASP A 24 27.13 -2.07 4.23
N THR A 25 26.65 -1.99 2.99
CA THR A 25 25.68 -0.99 2.55
C THR A 25 24.25 -1.51 2.44
N THR A 26 24.04 -2.79 2.71
CA THR A 26 22.73 -3.42 2.71
C THR A 26 22.01 -3.13 4.03
N PRO A 27 20.84 -2.50 4.04
CA PRO A 27 19.98 -2.50 5.22
C PRO A 27 19.45 -3.91 5.48
N ARG A 28 19.48 -4.37 6.74
CA ARG A 28 19.10 -5.75 7.12
C ARG A 28 17.62 -5.91 7.43
N HIS A 29 16.92 -4.83 7.80
CA HIS A 29 15.51 -4.91 8.13
C HIS A 29 14.69 -3.81 7.46
N LEU A 30 13.49 -4.18 7.02
CA LEU A 30 12.47 -3.26 6.57
C LEU A 30 11.25 -3.35 7.49
N ARG A 31 10.78 -2.19 7.94
CA ARG A 31 9.45 -1.99 8.53
C ARG A 31 8.64 -1.08 7.62
N ALA A 32 7.36 -1.39 7.43
CA ALA A 32 6.46 -0.56 6.63
C ALA A 32 5.18 -0.22 7.41
N TYR A 33 4.72 1.01 7.23
CA TYR A 33 3.60 1.61 7.92
C TYR A 33 2.67 2.24 6.89
N ALA A 34 1.51 1.63 6.68
CA ALA A 34 0.47 2.18 5.82
C ALA A 34 -0.40 3.16 6.60
N ASN A 35 -0.78 4.27 5.96
CA ASN A 35 -1.76 5.25 6.44
C ASN A 35 -1.53 5.75 7.87
N HIS A 36 -0.27 5.93 8.26
CA HIS A 36 0.03 6.53 9.55
C HIS A 36 -0.50 7.98 9.58
N PRO A 37 -1.15 8.44 10.66
CA PRO A 37 -1.80 9.76 10.71
C PRO A 37 -0.81 10.91 10.48
N ASN A 38 0.42 10.75 10.97
CA ASN A 38 1.52 11.68 10.76
C ASN A 38 2.65 11.02 9.96
N ILE A 39 3.56 11.81 9.40
CA ILE A 39 4.81 11.26 8.84
C ILE A 39 5.58 10.61 9.99
N ILE A 40 5.94 9.34 9.83
CA ILE A 40 6.68 8.58 10.84
C ILE A 40 8.08 9.17 10.99
N ASP A 41 8.43 9.52 12.22
CA ASP A 41 9.81 9.84 12.61
C ASP A 41 10.56 8.61 13.14
N PHE A 42 11.82 8.78 13.55
CA PHE A 42 12.62 7.65 14.05
C PHE A 42 12.12 7.10 15.39
N SER A 43 11.56 7.95 16.25
CA SER A 43 11.02 7.55 17.55
C SER A 43 9.75 6.73 17.37
N ASP A 44 8.83 7.20 16.54
CA ASP A 44 7.59 6.51 16.17
C ASP A 44 7.90 5.18 15.48
N ALA A 45 8.89 5.14 14.60
CA ALA A 45 9.25 3.90 13.90
C ALA A 45 9.79 2.81 14.85
N GLU A 46 10.39 3.18 15.98
CA GLU A 46 10.82 2.22 16.99
C GLU A 46 9.66 1.76 17.88
N ASN A 47 8.77 2.68 18.27
CA ASN A 47 7.74 2.45 19.27
C ASN A 47 6.39 1.97 18.69
N THR A 48 6.11 2.24 17.42
CA THR A 48 4.86 1.86 16.76
C THR A 48 4.97 0.49 16.10
N LYS A 49 3.94 -0.34 16.26
CA LYS A 49 3.85 -1.65 15.60
C LYS A 49 3.75 -1.48 14.08
N PRO A 50 4.71 -2.01 13.29
CA PRO A 50 4.62 -1.93 11.84
C PRO A 50 3.54 -2.86 11.28
N HIS A 51 2.95 -2.46 10.16
CA HIS A 51 1.98 -3.28 9.42
C HIS A 51 2.66 -4.41 8.65
N PHE A 52 3.92 -4.21 8.28
CA PHE A 52 4.76 -5.21 7.64
C PHE A 52 6.19 -5.09 8.15
N ARG A 53 6.82 -6.23 8.45
CA ARG A 53 8.21 -6.31 8.89
C ARG A 53 8.86 -7.53 8.26
N ILE A 54 10.05 -7.34 7.69
CA ILE A 54 10.81 -8.43 7.09
C ILE A 54 12.31 -8.21 7.27
N SER A 55 13.06 -9.31 7.32
CA SER A 55 14.51 -9.31 7.18
C SER A 55 14.85 -9.29 5.70
N LEU A 56 15.60 -8.27 5.29
CA LEU A 56 16.04 -8.09 3.92
C LEU A 56 17.18 -9.08 3.64
N LEU A 57 17.14 -9.67 2.45
CA LEU A 57 18.17 -10.60 2.01
C LEU A 57 19.43 -9.79 1.69
N ASP A 58 20.61 -10.32 2.03
CA ASP A 58 21.83 -9.79 1.43
C ASP A 58 21.75 -10.08 -0.06
N PRO A 59 21.74 -9.07 -0.94
CA PRO A 59 21.67 -9.33 -2.36
C PRO A 59 22.89 -10.09 -2.87
N GLY A 60 23.96 -10.32 -2.08
CA GLY A 60 25.02 -11.28 -2.40
C GLY A 60 25.47 -11.19 -3.87
N GLU A 61 25.36 -12.31 -4.59
CA GLU A 61 25.52 -12.39 -6.06
C GLU A 61 24.23 -12.11 -6.85
N THR A 62 23.07 -12.02 -6.23
CA THR A 62 21.80 -11.70 -6.90
C THR A 62 21.87 -10.29 -7.49
N TYR A 63 22.14 -10.21 -8.78
CA TYR A 63 22.06 -8.99 -9.58
C TYR A 63 20.60 -8.75 -9.98
N GLY A 64 19.75 -8.30 -9.06
CA GLY A 64 18.33 -8.15 -9.37
C GLY A 64 17.53 -7.28 -8.42
N VAL A 65 16.33 -6.93 -8.87
CA VAL A 65 15.28 -6.38 -8.02
C VAL A 65 14.60 -7.58 -7.33
N VAL A 66 14.57 -7.56 -6.00
CA VAL A 66 13.90 -8.57 -5.18
C VAL A 66 12.49 -8.10 -4.89
N GLU A 67 11.53 -9.02 -5.05
CA GLU A 67 10.13 -8.78 -4.73
C GLU A 67 9.79 -9.27 -3.32
N TYR A 68 9.20 -8.39 -2.52
CA TYR A 68 8.72 -8.69 -1.17
C TYR A 68 7.19 -8.57 -1.14
N PRO A 69 6.46 -9.69 -1.21
CA PRO A 69 5.00 -9.68 -1.16
C PRO A 69 4.48 -9.16 0.18
N VAL A 70 3.48 -8.28 0.14
CA VAL A 70 2.77 -7.79 1.32
C VAL A 70 1.36 -8.38 1.32
N LYS A 71 1.03 -9.17 2.35
CA LYS A 71 -0.27 -9.85 2.46
C LYS A 71 -1.20 -9.25 3.52
N ALA A 72 -0.78 -8.20 4.21
CA ALA A 72 -1.57 -7.62 5.28
C ALA A 72 -2.75 -6.81 4.75
N ALA A 73 -3.91 -6.92 5.42
CA ALA A 73 -5.13 -6.17 5.09
C ALA A 73 -4.90 -4.65 5.08
N ALA A 74 -3.91 -4.15 5.85
CA ALA A 74 -3.50 -2.75 5.85
C ALA A 74 -3.00 -2.23 4.49
N PHE A 75 -2.66 -3.11 3.54
CA PHE A 75 -2.17 -2.74 2.23
C PHE A 75 -3.24 -2.77 1.13
N THR A 76 -4.52 -2.98 1.47
CA THR A 76 -5.61 -3.01 0.49
C THR A 76 -6.12 -1.63 0.12
N ASN A 77 -5.95 -0.62 0.97
CA ASN A 77 -6.42 0.74 0.74
C ASN A 77 -5.39 1.72 1.31
N VAL A 78 -4.31 1.97 0.56
CA VAL A 78 -3.16 2.76 1.00
C VAL A 78 -3.18 4.13 0.32
N ARG A 79 -3.16 5.19 1.13
CA ARG A 79 -2.96 6.58 0.70
C ARG A 79 -1.52 7.04 0.89
N SER A 80 -0.85 6.55 1.93
CA SER A 80 0.56 6.84 2.17
C SER A 80 1.27 5.64 2.77
N LEU A 81 2.55 5.50 2.44
CA LEU A 81 3.39 4.42 2.94
C LEU A 81 4.72 4.96 3.44
N SER A 82 5.04 4.67 4.70
CA SER A 82 6.35 4.97 5.29
C SER A 82 7.15 3.69 5.38
N LEU A 83 8.36 3.70 4.81
CA LEU A 83 9.32 2.59 4.83
C LEU A 83 10.49 2.96 5.72
N TYR A 84 10.76 2.15 6.73
CA TYR A 84 11.88 2.32 7.64
C TYR A 84 12.90 1.19 7.44
N PHE A 85 14.04 1.56 6.86
CA PHE A 85 15.19 0.69 6.65
C PHE A 85 16.16 0.82 7.81
N ARG A 86 16.52 -0.32 8.39
CA ARG A 86 17.37 -0.41 9.56
C ARG A 86 18.57 -1.31 9.36
N GLU A 87 19.55 -1.07 10.25
CA GLU A 87 20.70 -1.94 10.47
C GLU A 87 21.52 -2.12 9.19
N SER A 88 22.31 -1.09 8.85
CA SER A 88 23.40 -1.19 7.87
C SER A 88 24.72 -0.91 8.57
N VAL A 89 25.79 -1.59 8.20
CA VAL A 89 27.11 -1.46 8.85
C VAL A 89 27.68 -0.06 8.66
N ARG A 90 27.47 0.55 7.49
CA ARG A 90 27.93 1.92 7.19
C ARG A 90 26.82 2.80 6.64
N ILE A 91 26.69 2.86 5.31
CA ILE A 91 25.73 3.70 4.61
C ILE A 91 24.72 2.79 3.93
N SER A 92 23.44 2.91 4.27
CA SER A 92 22.36 2.21 3.56
C SER A 92 22.28 2.72 2.11
N ARG A 93 22.36 1.82 1.12
CA ARG A 93 22.17 2.14 -0.29
C ARG A 93 20.96 1.42 -0.86
N ILE A 94 20.14 2.14 -1.62
CA ILE A 94 18.99 1.60 -2.37
C ILE A 94 19.11 2.12 -3.80
N TYR A 95 19.23 1.19 -4.75
CA TYR A 95 19.31 1.49 -6.18
C TYR A 95 17.93 1.52 -6.84
N TYR A 96 16.97 0.77 -6.30
CA TYR A 96 15.61 0.72 -6.80
C TYR A 96 14.64 0.50 -5.64
N LEU A 97 13.59 1.30 -5.63
CA LEU A 97 12.42 1.14 -4.78
C LEU A 97 11.19 1.24 -5.69
N GLY A 98 10.35 0.22 -5.68
CA GLY A 98 9.11 0.19 -6.45
C GLY A 98 7.99 -0.48 -5.68
N PHE A 99 6.77 -0.31 -6.18
CA PHE A 99 5.58 -0.95 -5.65
C PHE A 99 4.84 -1.64 -6.78
N LYS A 100 4.32 -2.84 -6.53
CA LYS A 100 3.34 -3.50 -7.37
C LYS A 100 1.98 -3.41 -6.69
N GLY A 101 0.94 -3.22 -7.48
CA GLY A 101 -0.40 -3.00 -6.97
C GLY A 101 -1.35 -2.47 -8.03
N ASP A 102 -2.58 -2.19 -7.60
CA ASP A 102 -3.66 -1.69 -8.42
C ASP A 102 -4.23 -0.41 -7.82
N VAL A 103 -4.71 0.50 -8.66
CA VAL A 103 -5.47 1.66 -8.20
C VAL A 103 -6.86 1.20 -7.77
N LEU A 104 -7.32 1.63 -6.60
CA LEU A 104 -8.71 1.40 -6.19
C LEU A 104 -9.57 2.35 -7.01
N LYS A 105 -10.28 1.78 -7.98
CA LYS A 105 -11.38 2.49 -8.61
C LYS A 105 -12.47 2.62 -7.55
N GLU A 106 -12.82 3.84 -7.20
CA GLU A 106 -14.11 4.08 -6.53
C GLU A 106 -15.16 3.44 -7.43
N GLY A 107 -15.99 2.58 -6.82
CA GLY A 107 -16.94 1.78 -7.56
C GLY A 107 -17.69 2.69 -8.51
N THR A 108 -17.66 2.37 -9.80
CA THR A 108 -18.62 2.93 -10.74
C THR A 108 -19.96 2.77 -10.06
N HIS A 109 -20.58 3.88 -9.66
CA HIS A 109 -22.01 3.91 -9.45
C HIS A 109 -22.54 3.41 -10.78
N LYS A 110 -22.82 2.10 -10.87
CA LYS A 110 -23.77 1.60 -11.82
C LYS A 110 -25.04 2.27 -11.32
N ASP A 111 -25.36 3.42 -11.92
CA ASP A 111 -26.73 3.85 -11.99
C ASP A 111 -27.46 2.66 -12.57
N SER A 112 -28.06 1.88 -11.67
CA SER A 112 -29.12 0.97 -12.02
C SER A 112 -30.19 1.88 -12.59
N GLU A 113 -30.15 2.07 -13.90
CA GLU A 113 -31.22 2.62 -14.68
C GLU A 113 -32.41 1.69 -14.45
N ALA A 114 -33.22 2.04 -13.44
CA ALA A 114 -34.51 1.42 -13.26
C ALA A 114 -35.30 1.74 -14.52
N PRO A 115 -35.83 0.75 -15.27
CA PRO A 115 -36.70 1.06 -16.39
C PRO A 115 -37.91 1.80 -15.83
N ALA A 116 -38.05 3.07 -16.20
CA ALA A 116 -39.26 3.84 -15.98
C ALA A 116 -40.35 3.24 -16.88
N VAL A 117 -41.03 2.20 -16.38
CA VAL A 117 -42.30 1.73 -16.94
C VAL A 117 -43.40 2.11 -15.96
N ASP A 118 -43.93 3.30 -16.22
CA ASP A 118 -45.35 3.65 -16.15
C ASP A 118 -46.14 3.28 -14.88
N ALA A 119 -46.42 4.28 -14.06
CA ALA A 119 -47.62 4.33 -13.23
C ALA A 119 -48.27 5.72 -13.44
N PRO A 120 -49.60 5.91 -13.29
CA PRO A 120 -50.68 4.97 -12.96
C PRO A 120 -51.95 5.11 -13.86
N ARG A 121 -52.83 4.10 -13.88
CA ARG A 121 -54.26 4.35 -14.19
C ARG A 121 -55.12 3.97 -12.99
N ILE A 122 -55.54 5.00 -12.28
CA ILE A 122 -56.49 4.95 -11.19
C ILE A 122 -57.87 4.67 -11.83
N ASP A 123 -58.35 3.43 -11.78
CA ASP A 123 -59.78 3.16 -11.97
C ASP A 123 -60.48 3.28 -10.62
N ARG A 124 -61.04 4.47 -10.38
CA ARG A 124 -62.07 4.64 -9.36
C ARG A 124 -63.34 3.98 -9.90
N LEU A 125 -63.81 2.93 -9.25
CA LEU A 125 -65.23 2.58 -9.20
C LEU A 125 -65.46 1.72 -7.95
N ALA A 126 -65.67 2.40 -6.84
CA ALA A 126 -66.52 1.89 -5.77
C ALA A 126 -67.78 2.76 -5.78
N GLN A 127 -68.92 2.13 -6.06
CA GLN A 127 -70.29 2.42 -5.58
C GLN A 127 -71.19 1.36 -6.22
N GLU A 128 -71.62 0.39 -5.41
CA GLU A 128 -72.96 0.30 -4.78
C GLU A 128 -74.04 -0.18 -5.76
#